data_AF-A0A939UAC6-F1
#
_entry.id   AF-A0A939UAC6-F1
#
_cell.length_a   1.000
_cell.length_b   1.000
_cell.length_c   1.000
_cell.angle_alpha   90.00
_cell.angle_beta   90.00
_cell.angle_gamma   90.00
#
_symmetry.space_group_name_H-M   'P 1'
#
loop_
_entity.id
_entity.type
_entity.pdbx_description
1 polymer ?
#
loop_
_entity_poly.entity_id
_entity_poly.type
_entity_poly.pdbx_seq_one_letter_code
_entity_poly.pdbx_strand_id
1 'polypeptide(L)'
;MIPTSSLVMIVINLVLGFAVPICLAWWLVKKHNASLRTILIGAATFIVFALILETIVHQIVLKGPHGAAIQGNTLYLAIYGGLMAGLFEETGRFLSMKYLLKKEPTTVKPAVAYGIGHGGVEMILLFGFTMISYLAMAVMVKAGQTETLLGQVPAEAQGQIQATISNLSD
;
A
#
# COMPACT_ATOMS: atom_id res chain seq x y z
N MET A 1 -11.39 9.01 23.95
CA MET A 1 -10.14 9.79 23.70
C MET A 1 -9.11 8.86 23.07
N ILE A 2 -8.29 9.29 22.09
CA ILE A 2 -7.30 8.37 21.47
C ILE A 2 -6.26 7.91 22.52
N PRO A 3 -6.14 6.61 22.79
CA PRO A 3 -5.17 6.08 23.75
C PRO A 3 -3.73 6.38 23.33
N THR A 4 -2.85 6.67 24.29
CA THR A 4 -1.41 6.84 24.03
C THR A 4 -0.78 5.58 23.45
N SER A 5 -1.28 4.40 23.81
CA SER A 5 -0.84 3.11 23.23
C SER A 5 -1.06 3.05 21.72
N SER A 6 -2.19 3.55 21.20
CA SER A 6 -2.46 3.60 19.76
C SER A 6 -1.49 4.52 19.01
N LEU A 7 -1.12 5.66 19.60
CA LEU A 7 -0.11 6.56 19.04
C LEU A 7 1.27 5.88 18.96
N VAL A 8 1.66 5.18 20.02
CA VAL A 8 2.93 4.42 20.04
C VAL A 8 2.94 3.36 18.95
N MET A 9 1.85 2.61 18.77
CA MET A 9 1.74 1.59 17.72
C MET A 9 1.81 2.19 16.31
N ILE A 10 1.16 3.32 16.06
CA ILE A 10 1.26 4.02 14.77
C ILE A 10 2.72 4.41 14.48
N VAL A 11 3.43 4.95 15.47
CA VAL A 11 4.85 5.32 15.29
C VAL A 11 5.73 4.11 15.05
N ILE A 12 5.53 3.01 15.78
CA ILE A 12 6.27 1.75 15.55
C ILE A 12 6.01 1.25 14.12
N ASN A 13 4.75 1.17 13.70
CA ASN A 13 4.38 0.72 12.36
C ASN A 13 4.93 1.65 11.27
N LEU A 14 4.92 2.96 11.50
CA LEU A 14 5.54 3.94 10.61
C LEU A 14 7.03 3.65 10.43
N VAL A 15 7.77 3.50 11.54
CA VAL A 15 9.20 3.20 11.47
C VAL A 15 9.45 1.89 10.74
N LEU A 16 8.70 0.83 11.06
CA LEU A 16 8.83 -0.47 10.40
C LEU A 16 8.52 -0.40 8.90
N GLY A 17 7.50 0.37 8.50
CA GLY A 17 7.10 0.53 7.11
C GLY A 17 8.19 1.08 6.20
N PHE A 18 9.06 1.95 6.72
CA PHE A 18 10.21 2.47 5.98
C PHE A 18 11.50 1.69 6.26
N ALA A 19 11.76 1.34 7.52
CA ALA A 19 13.04 0.75 7.92
C ALA A 19 13.23 -0.66 7.37
N VAL A 20 12.21 -1.53 7.43
CA VAL A 20 12.32 -2.92 6.94
C VAL A 20 12.71 -2.97 5.46
N PRO A 21 12.01 -2.31 4.52
CA PRO A 21 12.37 -2.40 3.11
C PRO A 21 13.73 -1.76 2.79
N ILE A 22 14.08 -0.64 3.41
CA ILE A 22 15.37 0.04 3.20
C ILE A 22 16.53 -0.80 3.72
N CYS A 23 16.42 -1.34 4.93
CA CYS A 23 17.45 -2.17 5.55
C CYS A 23 17.65 -3.48 4.78
N LEU A 24 16.57 -4.14 4.34
CA LEU A 24 16.66 -5.37 3.55
C LEU A 24 17.30 -5.12 2.18
N ALA A 25 16.89 -4.07 1.47
CA ALA A 25 17.49 -3.71 0.19
C ALA A 25 18.99 -3.38 0.34
N TRP A 26 19.35 -2.57 1.34
CA TRP A 26 20.74 -2.24 1.63
C TRP A 26 21.57 -3.47 1.97
N TRP A 27 21.05 -4.35 2.84
CA TRP A 27 21.72 -5.58 3.25
C TRP A 27 21.97 -6.53 2.07
N LEU A 28 21.01 -6.69 1.16
CA LEU A 28 21.18 -7.54 -0.03
C LEU A 28 22.20 -6.98 -1.02
N VAL A 29 22.16 -5.68 -1.27
CA VAL A 29 23.11 -5.03 -2.18
C VAL A 29 24.53 -5.12 -1.60
N LYS A 30 24.69 -4.83 -0.30
CA LYS A 30 26.02 -4.76 0.34
C LYS A 30 26.60 -6.12 0.71
N LYS A 31 25.80 -7.03 1.29
CA LYS A 31 26.30 -8.30 1.81
C LYS A 31 26.20 -9.45 0.81
N HIS A 32 25.18 -9.42 -0.06
CA HIS A 32 24.89 -10.52 -0.98
C HIS A 32 25.16 -10.19 -2.45
N ASN A 33 25.70 -8.99 -2.74
CA ASN A 33 25.97 -8.51 -4.11
C ASN A 33 24.74 -8.73 -5.02
N ALA A 34 23.57 -8.38 -4.50
CA ALA A 34 22.34 -8.37 -5.27
C ALA A 34 22.34 -7.21 -6.28
N SER A 35 21.72 -7.45 -7.43
CA SER A 35 21.59 -6.47 -8.50
C SER A 35 20.60 -5.38 -8.07
N LEU A 36 21.09 -4.16 -7.83
CA LEU A 36 20.23 -2.99 -7.55
C LEU A 36 19.21 -2.78 -8.68
N ARG A 37 19.60 -3.06 -9.93
CA ARG A 37 18.70 -3.04 -11.08
C ARG A 37 17.51 -3.98 -10.90
N THR A 38 17.73 -5.19 -10.36
CA THR A 38 16.66 -6.15 -10.12
C THR A 38 15.68 -5.67 -9.06
N ILE A 39 16.17 -5.02 -7.99
CA ILE A 39 15.33 -4.36 -6.97
C ILE A 39 14.49 -3.25 -7.62
N LEU A 40 15.12 -2.37 -8.41
CA LEU A 40 14.42 -1.29 -9.09
C LEU A 40 13.37 -1.78 -10.09
N ILE A 41 13.62 -2.88 -10.79
CA ILE A 41 12.64 -3.51 -11.69
C ILE A 41 11.44 -4.03 -10.89
N GLY A 42 11.66 -4.66 -9.73
CA GLY A 42 10.58 -5.07 -8.82
C GLY A 42 9.72 -3.89 -8.39
N ALA A 43 10.36 -2.82 -7.91
CA ALA A 43 9.67 -1.61 -7.46
C ALA A 43 8.86 -0.95 -8.60
N ALA A 44 9.48 -0.80 -9.77
CA ALA A 44 8.82 -0.21 -10.94
C ALA A 44 7.63 -1.06 -11.41
N THR A 45 7.73 -2.38 -11.30
CA THR A 45 6.63 -3.28 -11.70
C THR A 45 5.41 -3.07 -10.81
N PHE A 46 5.59 -3.00 -9.49
CA PHE A 46 4.49 -2.70 -8.57
C PHE A 46 3.85 -1.33 -8.88
N ILE A 47 4.66 -0.29 -9.05
CA ILE A 47 4.15 1.06 -9.35
C ILE A 47 3.32 1.07 -10.64
N VAL A 48 3.83 0.47 -11.72
CA VAL A 48 3.14 0.50 -13.00
C VAL A 48 1.87 -0.36 -12.98
N PHE A 49 1.96 -1.59 -12.49
CA PHE A 49 0.84 -2.52 -12.59
C PHE A 49 -0.21 -2.31 -11.49
N ALA A 50 0.20 -2.19 -10.23
CA ALA A 50 -0.74 -2.06 -9.11
C ALA A 50 -1.15 -0.59 -8.88
N LEU A 51 -0.21 0.35 -8.81
CA LEU A 51 -0.58 1.74 -8.49
C LEU A 51 -1.20 2.49 -9.67
N ILE A 52 -0.81 2.18 -10.91
CA ILE A 52 -1.30 2.90 -12.09
C ILE A 52 -2.39 2.10 -12.82
N LEU A 53 -2.05 0.95 -13.41
CA LEU A 53 -2.97 0.23 -14.29
C LEU A 53 -4.20 -0.32 -13.55
N GLU A 54 -4.00 -0.99 -12.42
CA GLU A 54 -5.09 -1.51 -11.58
C GLU A 54 -5.98 -0.37 -11.08
N THR A 55 -5.39 0.73 -10.58
CA THR A 55 -6.15 1.92 -10.17
C THR A 55 -7.01 2.48 -11.30
N ILE A 56 -6.50 2.57 -12.54
CA ILE A 56 -7.30 3.03 -13.69
C ILE A 56 -8.51 2.12 -13.90
N VAL A 57 -8.33 0.79 -13.81
CA VAL A 57 -9.45 -0.15 -13.92
C VAL A 57 -10.44 0.01 -12.76
N HIS A 58 -9.97 0.21 -11.53
CA HIS A 58 -10.85 0.53 -10.41
C HIS A 58 -11.67 1.79 -10.66
N GLN A 59 -11.07 2.86 -11.20
CA GLN A 59 -11.79 4.07 -11.52
C GLN A 59 -12.89 3.83 -12.56
N ILE A 60 -12.65 2.98 -13.56
CA ILE A 60 -13.63 2.69 -14.61
C ILE A 60 -14.75 1.79 -14.07
N VAL A 61 -14.40 0.69 -13.41
CA VAL A 61 -15.35 -0.34 -13.00
C VAL A 61 -16.15 0.11 -11.78
N LEU A 62 -15.49 0.62 -10.75
CA LEU A 62 -16.13 0.97 -9.47
C LEU A 62 -16.89 2.30 -9.53
N LYS A 63 -16.58 3.19 -10.46
CA LYS A 63 -17.40 4.39 -10.73
C LYS A 63 -18.41 4.19 -11.86
N GLY A 64 -18.41 3.03 -12.50
CA GLY A 64 -19.36 2.66 -13.54
C GLY A 64 -20.74 2.25 -13.00
N PRO A 65 -21.69 1.88 -13.87
CA PRO A 65 -23.07 1.57 -13.52
C PRO A 65 -23.24 0.44 -12.49
N HIS A 66 -22.32 -0.52 -12.48
CA HIS A 66 -22.35 -1.67 -11.58
C HIS A 66 -21.46 -1.48 -10.33
N GLY A 67 -20.74 -0.36 -10.24
CA GLY A 67 -19.78 -0.10 -9.16
C GLY A 67 -20.43 -0.08 -7.78
N ALA A 68 -21.63 0.50 -7.66
CA ALA A 68 -22.38 0.53 -6.41
C ALA A 68 -22.80 -0.86 -5.93
N ALA A 69 -23.14 -1.78 -6.85
CA ALA A 69 -23.50 -3.15 -6.51
C ALA A 69 -22.30 -3.95 -6.00
N ILE A 70 -21.10 -3.69 -6.54
CA ILE A 70 -19.85 -4.31 -6.08
C ILE A 70 -19.45 -3.76 -4.71
N GLN A 71 -19.46 -2.42 -4.55
CA GLN A 71 -19.05 -1.76 -3.31
C GLN A 71 -20.03 -1.97 -2.16
N GLY A 72 -21.33 -2.16 -2.46
CA GLY A 72 -22.37 -2.38 -1.45
C GLY A 72 -22.38 -3.77 -0.82
N ASN A 73 -21.57 -4.72 -1.32
CA ASN A 73 -21.44 -6.06 -0.76
C ASN A 73 -19.97 -6.40 -0.51
N THR A 74 -19.61 -6.56 0.77
CA THR A 74 -18.22 -6.87 1.20
C THR A 74 -17.63 -8.09 0.50
N LEU A 75 -18.44 -9.14 0.26
CA LEU A 75 -17.96 -10.35 -0.42
C LEU A 75 -17.64 -10.05 -1.89
N TYR A 76 -18.49 -9.29 -2.58
CA TYR A 76 -18.24 -8.92 -3.98
C TYR A 76 -17.05 -7.99 -4.11
N LEU A 77 -16.91 -7.02 -3.21
CA LEU A 77 -15.75 -6.14 -3.17
C LEU A 77 -14.45 -6.92 -2.91
N ALA A 78 -14.46 -7.87 -1.99
CA ALA A 78 -13.29 -8.70 -1.68
C ALA A 78 -12.90 -9.61 -2.86
N ILE A 79 -13.87 -10.27 -3.50
CA ILE A 79 -13.63 -11.11 -4.68
C ILE A 79 -13.08 -10.25 -5.82
N TYR A 80 -13.72 -9.12 -6.12
CA TYR A 80 -13.29 -8.22 -7.17
C TYR A 80 -11.87 -7.68 -6.90
N GLY A 81 -11.61 -7.16 -5.70
CA GLY A 81 -10.30 -6.63 -5.32
C GLY A 81 -9.20 -7.69 -5.39
N GLY A 82 -9.45 -8.89 -4.84
CA GLY A 82 -8.49 -9.99 -4.92
C GLY A 82 -8.19 -10.47 -6.34
N LEU A 83 -9.21 -10.50 -7.21
CA LEU A 83 -9.03 -10.83 -8.63
C LEU A 83 -8.24 -9.76 -9.37
N MET A 84 -8.50 -8.48 -9.11
CA MET A 84 -7.75 -7.38 -9.72
C MET A 84 -6.29 -7.37 -9.27
N ALA A 85 -6.04 -7.47 -7.96
CA ALA A 85 -4.68 -7.55 -7.42
C ALA A 85 -3.92 -8.74 -8.02
N GLY A 86 -4.54 -9.93 -8.02
CA GLY A 86 -3.95 -11.13 -8.63
C GLY A 86 -3.67 -10.98 -10.12
N LEU A 87 -4.60 -10.38 -10.88
CA LEU A 87 -4.44 -10.17 -12.32
C LEU A 87 -3.30 -9.19 -12.61
N PHE A 88 -3.29 -8.02 -11.98
CA PHE A 88 -2.32 -6.97 -12.29
C PHE A 88 -0.93 -7.28 -11.74
N GLU A 89 -0.83 -7.69 -10.48
CA GLU A 89 0.47 -7.95 -9.87
C GLU A 89 1.17 -9.15 -10.48
N GLU A 90 0.45 -10.27 -10.71
CA GLU A 90 1.07 -11.47 -11.27
C GLU A 90 1.38 -11.29 -12.76
N THR A 91 0.53 -10.57 -13.51
CA THR A 91 0.85 -10.22 -14.90
C THR A 91 2.09 -9.32 -14.97
N GLY A 92 2.18 -8.31 -14.11
CA GLY A 92 3.35 -7.44 -14.02
C GLY A 92 4.61 -8.24 -13.71
N ARG A 93 4.55 -9.11 -12.70
CA ARG A 93 5.64 -10.01 -12.30
C ARG A 93 6.07 -10.93 -13.43
N PHE A 94 5.12 -11.56 -14.11
CA PHE A 94 5.40 -12.41 -15.26
C PHE A 94 6.11 -11.64 -16.39
N LEU A 95 5.60 -10.46 -16.76
CA LEU A 95 6.17 -9.65 -17.84
C LEU A 95 7.57 -9.11 -17.49
N SER A 96 7.76 -8.62 -16.27
CA SER A 96 9.05 -8.10 -15.82
C SER A 96 10.12 -9.21 -15.75
N MET A 97 9.76 -10.39 -15.24
CA MET A 97 10.67 -11.55 -15.21
C MET A 97 10.98 -12.06 -16.62
N LYS A 98 9.98 -12.16 -17.48
CA LYS A 98 10.14 -12.66 -18.86
C LYS A 98 10.98 -11.73 -19.75
N TYR A 99 10.79 -10.41 -19.62
CA TYR A 99 11.38 -9.45 -20.55
C TYR A 99 12.52 -8.61 -19.95
N LEU A 100 12.41 -8.16 -18.69
CA LEU A 100 13.37 -7.23 -18.08
C LEU A 100 14.49 -7.96 -17.32
N LEU A 101 14.19 -9.14 -16.74
CA LEU A 101 15.16 -9.97 -16.01
C LEU A 101 15.68 -11.16 -16.82
N LYS A 102 15.46 -11.19 -18.14
CA LYS A 102 15.88 -12.31 -19.02
C LYS A 102 17.37 -12.68 -18.92
N LYS A 103 18.22 -11.71 -18.56
CA LYS A 103 19.68 -11.89 -18.42
C LYS A 103 20.12 -12.26 -17.00
N GLU A 104 19.24 -12.12 -16.02
CA GLU A 104 19.54 -12.51 -14.64
C GLU A 104 19.44 -14.03 -14.50
N PRO A 105 20.32 -14.67 -13.70
CA PRO A 105 20.31 -16.11 -13.53
C PRO A 105 19.04 -16.57 -12.80
N THR A 106 18.44 -17.67 -13.25
CA THR A 106 17.27 -18.30 -12.61
C THR A 106 17.66 -18.96 -11.28
N THR A 107 17.91 -18.13 -10.27
CA THR A 107 18.38 -18.51 -8.94
C THR A 107 17.62 -17.71 -7.88
N VAL A 108 17.75 -18.12 -6.62
CA VAL A 108 17.06 -17.48 -5.48
C VAL A 108 17.45 -16.00 -5.34
N LYS A 109 18.69 -15.62 -5.65
CA LYS A 109 19.19 -14.27 -5.39
C LYS A 109 18.45 -13.19 -6.20
N PRO A 110 18.33 -13.25 -7.54
CA PRO A 110 17.53 -12.27 -8.30
C PRO A 110 16.05 -12.29 -7.94
N ALA A 111 15.48 -13.47 -7.62
CA ALA A 111 14.09 -13.57 -7.20
C ALA A 111 13.84 -12.83 -5.87
N VAL A 112 14.72 -13.00 -4.88
CA VAL A 112 14.64 -12.29 -3.58
C VAL A 112 14.86 -10.79 -3.76
N ALA A 113 15.84 -10.39 -4.58
CA ALA A 113 16.08 -8.98 -4.89
C ALA A 113 14.86 -8.32 -5.55
N TYR A 114 14.23 -9.01 -6.50
CA TYR A 114 13.01 -8.54 -7.15
C TYR A 114 11.88 -8.39 -6.14
N GLY A 115 11.64 -9.43 -5.31
CA GLY A 115 10.59 -9.43 -4.30
C GLY A 115 10.74 -8.30 -3.28
N ILE A 116 11.96 -8.00 -2.84
CA ILE A 116 12.23 -6.87 -1.93
C ILE A 116 12.01 -5.53 -2.62
N GLY A 117 12.32 -5.41 -3.91
CA GLY A 117 11.94 -4.23 -4.69
C GLY A 117 10.43 -4.03 -4.74
N HIS A 118 9.70 -5.08 -5.12
CA HIS A 118 8.25 -5.07 -5.31
C HIS A 118 7.50 -4.84 -3.98
N GLY A 119 7.66 -5.73 -3.02
CA GLY A 119 7.00 -5.62 -1.71
C GLY A 119 7.57 -4.48 -0.86
N GLY A 120 8.82 -4.08 -1.09
CA GLY A 120 9.41 -2.99 -0.32
C GLY A 120 8.86 -1.62 -0.72
N VAL A 121 8.63 -1.38 -2.02
CA VAL A 121 7.98 -0.14 -2.44
C VAL A 121 6.50 -0.11 -2.05
N GLU A 122 5.82 -1.25 -2.06
CA GLU A 122 4.46 -1.39 -1.52
C GLU A 122 4.40 -1.02 -0.04
N MET A 123 5.31 -1.57 0.77
CA MET A 123 5.40 -1.24 2.20
C MET A 123 5.68 0.25 2.44
N ILE A 124 6.51 0.89 1.61
CA ILE A 124 6.77 2.33 1.73
C ILE A 124 5.53 3.13 1.34
N LEU A 125 5.00 2.91 0.14
CA LEU A 125 3.98 3.75 -0.49
C LEU A 125 2.59 3.52 0.10
N LEU A 126 2.18 2.26 0.30
CA LEU A 126 0.86 1.95 0.82
C LEU A 126 0.86 1.92 2.33
N PHE A 127 1.77 1.19 2.98
CA PHE A 127 1.74 1.06 4.43
C PHE A 127 2.36 2.27 5.16
N GLY A 128 3.58 2.66 4.78
CA GLY A 128 4.33 3.74 5.42
C GLY A 128 3.63 5.10 5.35
N PHE A 129 3.25 5.55 4.16
CA PHE A 129 2.51 6.82 4.02
C PHE A 129 1.13 6.78 4.67
N THR A 130 0.43 5.64 4.66
CA THR A 130 -0.83 5.51 5.41
C THR A 130 -0.61 5.72 6.91
N MET A 131 0.48 5.21 7.49
CA MET A 131 0.81 5.47 8.90
C MET A 131 1.12 6.94 9.18
N ILE A 132 1.71 7.69 8.21
CA ILE A 132 1.89 9.15 8.33
C ILE A 132 0.52 9.83 8.42
N SER A 133 -0.40 9.49 7.52
CA SER A 133 -1.77 10.03 7.53
C SER A 133 -2.49 9.70 8.83
N TYR A 134 -2.37 8.47 9.32
CA TYR A 134 -2.97 8.04 10.59
C TYR A 134 -2.38 8.77 11.79
N LEU A 135 -1.07 9.01 11.81
CA LEU A 135 -0.43 9.78 12.87
C LEU A 135 -0.91 11.22 12.87
N ALA A 136 -0.98 11.87 11.71
CA ALA A 136 -1.48 13.23 11.58
C ALA A 136 -2.94 13.35 12.07
N MET A 137 -3.82 12.44 11.64
CA MET A 137 -5.20 12.39 12.10
C MET A 137 -5.31 12.16 13.61
N ALA A 138 -4.53 11.22 14.16
CA ALA A 138 -4.57 10.91 15.58
C ALA A 138 -4.10 12.09 16.45
N VAL A 139 -3.09 12.84 16.01
CA VAL A 139 -2.62 14.05 16.70
C VAL A 139 -3.69 15.15 16.66
N MET A 140 -4.31 15.39 15.51
CA MET A 140 -5.38 16.40 15.35
C MET A 140 -6.60 16.08 16.21
N VAL A 141 -7.08 14.83 16.22
CA VAL A 141 -8.21 14.41 17.09
C VAL A 141 -7.85 14.58 18.57
N LYS A 142 -6.63 14.21 18.98
CA LYS A 142 -6.17 14.39 20.37
C LYS A 142 -6.07 15.87 20.76
N ALA A 143 -5.80 16.75 19.80
CA ALA A 143 -5.79 18.21 19.98
C ALA A 143 -7.19 18.86 19.90
N GLY A 144 -8.27 18.08 19.77
CA GLY A 144 -9.63 18.59 19.66
C GLY A 144 -10.00 19.21 18.30
N GLN A 145 -9.17 19.00 17.27
CA GLN A 145 -9.35 19.58 15.92
C GLN A 145 -10.14 18.66 14.97
N THR A 146 -11.07 17.87 15.52
CA THR A 146 -11.87 16.91 14.74
C THR A 146 -12.75 17.60 13.69
N GLU A 147 -13.28 18.79 13.99
CA GLU A 147 -14.09 19.56 13.02
C GLU A 147 -13.26 20.05 11.83
N THR A 148 -12.01 20.44 12.06
CA THR A 148 -11.06 20.82 10.99
C THR A 148 -10.76 19.64 10.07
N LEU A 149 -10.61 18.43 10.64
CA LEU A 149 -10.44 17.20 9.87
C LEU A 149 -11.67 16.90 9.02
N LEU A 150 -12.88 16.98 9.59
CA LEU A 150 -14.13 16.72 8.87
C LEU A 150 -14.33 17.73 7.74
N GLY A 151 -13.97 19.00 7.94
CA GLY A 151 -14.08 20.05 6.92
C GLY A 151 -13.16 19.87 5.69
N GLN A 152 -12.12 19.03 5.78
CA GLN A 152 -11.22 18.72 4.66
C GLN A 152 -11.66 17.49 3.85
N VAL A 153 -12.69 16.79 4.29
CA VAL A 153 -13.18 15.55 3.68
C VAL A 153 -14.49 15.85 2.92
N PRO A 154 -14.69 15.28 1.71
CA PRO A 154 -15.96 15.36 1.01
C PRO A 154 -17.12 14.92 1.91
N ALA A 155 -18.26 15.63 1.82
CA ALA A 155 -19.40 15.40 2.72
C ALA A 155 -19.87 13.94 2.75
N GLU A 156 -19.69 13.20 1.66
CA GLU A 156 -20.05 11.77 1.57
C GLU A 156 -19.14 10.86 2.44
N ALA A 157 -17.89 11.25 2.69
CA ALA A 157 -16.92 10.47 3.47
C ALA A 157 -16.83 10.92 4.95
N GLN A 158 -17.40 12.08 5.29
CA GLN A 158 -17.41 12.60 6.67
C GLN A 158 -18.10 11.64 7.65
N GLY A 159 -19.26 11.08 7.28
CA GLY A 159 -20.01 10.17 8.16
C GLY A 159 -19.26 8.88 8.50
N GLN A 160 -18.47 8.34 7.56
CA GLN A 160 -17.67 7.13 7.75
C GLN A 160 -16.46 7.40 8.67
N ILE A 161 -15.84 8.57 8.54
CA ILE A 161 -14.75 9.03 9.41
C ILE A 161 -15.28 9.34 10.81
N GLN A 162 -16.47 9.94 10.93
CA GLN A 162 -17.11 10.21 12.23
C GLN A 162 -17.43 8.93 12.98
N ALA A 163 -17.99 7.92 12.29
CA ALA A 163 -18.23 6.60 12.86
C ALA A 163 -16.93 5.92 13.33
N THR A 164 -15.85 6.06 12.55
CA THR A 164 -14.53 5.51 12.90
C THR A 164 -13.92 6.22 14.12
N ILE A 165 -14.04 7.54 14.21
CA ILE A 165 -13.55 8.33 15.36
C ILE A 165 -14.35 8.01 16.63
N SER A 166 -15.68 7.85 16.52
CA SER A 166 -16.54 7.46 17.66
C SER A 166 -16.10 6.11 18.24
N ASN A 167 -15.89 5.11 17.39
CA ASN A 167 -15.44 3.77 17.80
C ASN A 167 -14.02 3.75 18.40
N LEU A 168 -13.19 4.76 18.12
CA LEU A 168 -11.86 4.92 18.71
C LEU A 168 -11.86 5.77 20.00
N SER A 169 -13.01 6.36 20.33
CA SER A 169 -13.17 7.24 21.48
C SER A 169 -13.77 6.56 22.71
N ASP A 170 -14.45 5.43 22.51
CA ASP A 170 -14.90 4.47 23.53
C ASP A 170 -13.77 3.51 23.95
#